data_AF-A0A2G2XRE1-F1
#
_entry.id   AF-A0A2G2XRE1-F1
#
_cell.length_a   1.000
_cell.length_b   1.000
_cell.length_c   1.000
_cell.angle_alpha   90.00
_cell.angle_beta   90.00
_cell.angle_gamma   90.00
#
_symmetry.space_group_name_H-M   'P 1'
#
loop_
_entity.id
_entity.type
_entity.pdbx_description
1 polymer ?
#
loop_
_entity_poly.entity_id
_entity_poly.type
_entity_poly.pdbx_seq_one_letter_code
_entity_poly.pdbx_strand_id
1 'polypeptide(L)' 'MGGPAKGDAPIITPNDLNEADGFLFELLTRFGMMDAQFKAFLDSTGDLWRTQQLADISAALLVGSLQVFTYL' A
#
# COMPACT_ATOMS: atom_id res chain seq x y z
N MET A 1 -7.49 9.61 22.25
CA MET A 1 -6.37 9.59 21.29
C MET A 1 -6.96 9.83 19.90
N GLY A 2 -6.88 11.05 19.38
CA GLY A 2 -7.33 11.38 18.03
C GLY A 2 -6.12 11.35 17.11
N GLY A 3 -6.12 10.43 16.13
CA GLY A 3 -5.09 10.45 15.08
C GLY A 3 -5.18 11.73 14.25
N PRO A 4 -4.11 12.10 13.53
CA PRO A 4 -4.14 13.21 12.60
C PRO A 4 -5.31 13.05 11.62
N ALA A 5 -5.94 14.16 11.24
CA ALA A 5 -7.03 14.15 10.27
C ALA A 5 -6.58 13.38 9.02
N LYS A 6 -7.42 12.43 8.56
CA LYS A 6 -7.17 11.76 7.28
C LYS A 6 -7.03 12.84 6.22
N GLY A 7 -5.89 12.89 5.55
CA GLY A 7 -5.70 13.81 4.43
C GLY A 7 -6.72 13.51 3.33
N ASP A 8 -6.98 14.51 2.47
CA ASP A 8 -7.91 14.43 1.32
C ASP A 8 -7.41 13.49 0.20
N ALA A 9 -6.60 12.49 0.53
CA ALA A 9 -6.12 11.51 -0.43
C ALA A 9 -7.29 10.63 -0.92
N PRO A 10 -7.39 10.38 -2.24
CA PRO A 10 -8.40 9.48 -2.77
C PRO A 10 -8.22 8.08 -2.16
N ILE A 11 -9.32 7.49 -1.68
CA ILE A 11 -9.32 6.15 -1.11
C ILE A 11 -9.40 5.16 -2.27
N ILE A 12 -8.33 4.40 -2.47
CA ILE A 12 -8.28 3.33 -3.48
C ILE A 12 -8.92 2.06 -2.93
N THR A 13 -9.76 1.41 -3.75
CA THR A 13 -10.32 0.09 -3.45
C THR A 13 -9.59 -0.99 -4.25
N PRO A 14 -9.66 -2.27 -3.83
CA PRO A 14 -9.04 -3.37 -4.57
C PRO A 14 -9.47 -3.43 -6.04
N ASN A 15 -10.74 -3.16 -6.35
CA ASN A 15 -11.27 -3.26 -7.71
C ASN A 15 -10.63 -2.24 -8.66
N ASP A 16 -10.23 -1.08 -8.13
CA ASP A 16 -9.58 -0.02 -8.92
C ASP A 16 -8.18 -0.44 -9.39
N LEU A 17 -7.60 -1.51 -8.81
CA LEU A 17 -6.32 -2.06 -9.26
C LEU A 17 -6.43 -2.68 -10.66
N ASN A 18 -7.59 -3.19 -11.07
CA ASN A 18 -7.72 -3.81 -12.40
C ASN A 18 -7.64 -2.80 -13.55
N GLU A 19 -7.83 -1.51 -13.27
CA GLU A 19 -7.81 -0.45 -14.28
C GLU A 19 -6.41 0.18 -14.45
N ALA A 20 -5.43 -0.23 -13.66
CA ALA A 20 -4.10 0.37 -13.67
C ALA A 20 -3.13 -0.42 -14.55
N ASP A 21 -2.35 0.30 -15.38
CA ASP A 21 -1.28 -0.29 -16.21
C ASP A 21 0.01 -0.58 -15.41
N GLY A 22 0.09 -0.11 -14.16
CA GLY A 22 1.23 -0.32 -13.28
C GLY A 22 1.02 0.29 -11.90
N PHE A 23 1.73 -0.25 -10.91
CA PHE A 23 1.65 0.20 -9.53
C PHE A 23 2.99 0.70 -9.01
N LEU A 24 2.95 1.78 -8.23
CA LEU A 24 4.07 2.22 -7.40
C LEU A 24 3.59 2.30 -5.95
N PHE A 25 4.16 1.46 -5.09
CA PHE A 25 3.86 1.47 -3.66
C PHE A 25 5.03 2.05 -2.89
N GLU A 26 4.78 3.08 -2.10
CA GLU A 26 5.74 3.63 -1.14
C GLU A 26 5.39 3.09 0.25
N LEU A 27 6.17 2.14 0.73
CA LEU A 27 5.93 1.50 2.02
C LEU A 27 6.96 1.94 3.05
N LEU A 28 6.46 2.37 4.19
CA LEU A 28 7.24 2.52 5.39
C LEU A 28 7.40 1.13 6.02
N THR A 29 8.64 0.70 6.23
CA THR A 29 8.90 -0.56 6.95
C THR A 29 9.16 -0.28 8.42
N ARG A 30 8.54 -1.08 9.30
CA ARG A 30 8.83 -1.08 10.73
C ARG A 30 9.41 -2.43 11.11
N PHE A 31 10.67 -2.43 11.55
CA PHE A 31 11.43 -3.66 11.86
C PHE A 31 11.52 -4.65 10.68
N GLY A 32 11.61 -4.14 9.45
CA GLY A 32 11.64 -4.98 8.23
C GLY A 32 10.29 -5.61 7.88
N MET A 33 9.24 -5.34 8.64
CA MET A 33 7.87 -5.77 8.33
C MET A 33 7.10 -4.67 7.62
N MET A 34 6.23 -5.11 6.73
CA MET A 34 5.24 -4.30 6.03
C MET A 34 4.24 -3.68 7.03
N ASP A 35 3.79 -2.45 6.78
CA ASP A 35 2.81 -1.79 7.65
C ASP A 35 1.46 -2.54 7.66
N ALA A 36 0.78 -2.53 8.81
CA ALA A 36 -0.46 -3.26 9.03
C ALA A 36 -1.59 -2.80 8.09
N GLN A 37 -1.63 -1.51 7.75
CA GLN A 37 -2.61 -0.97 6.81
C GLN A 37 -2.40 -1.52 5.40
N PHE A 38 -1.16 -1.56 4.92
CA PHE A 38 -0.85 -2.10 3.60
C PHE A 38 -1.02 -3.62 3.56
N LYS A 39 -0.69 -4.33 4.66
CA LYS A 39 -0.97 -5.76 4.77
C LYS A 39 -2.46 -6.06 4.66
N ALA A 40 -3.31 -5.31 5.35
CA ALA A 40 -4.77 -5.46 5.26
C ALA A 40 -5.30 -5.15 3.84
N PHE A 41 -4.70 -4.17 3.15
CA PHE A 41 -5.02 -3.89 1.76
C PHE A 41 -4.69 -5.08 0.84
N LEU A 42 -3.48 -5.65 0.94
CA LEU A 42 -3.12 -6.84 0.16
C LEU A 42 -3.97 -8.06 0.52
N ASP A 43 -4.39 -8.22 1.78
CA ASP A 43 -5.28 -9.32 2.15
C ASP A 43 -6.68 -9.19 1.53
N SER A 44 -7.10 -7.96 1.22
CA SER A 44 -8.37 -7.70 0.53
C SER A 44 -8.32 -7.93 -0.98
N THR A 45 -7.15 -8.15 -1.60
CA THR A 45 -7.01 -8.41 -3.03
C THR A 45 -7.10 -9.91 -3.40
N GLY A 46 -7.55 -10.77 -2.49
CA GLY A 46 -7.63 -12.22 -2.69
C GLY A 46 -8.48 -12.67 -3.89
N ASP A 47 -9.58 -11.96 -4.16
CA ASP A 47 -10.44 -12.26 -5.32
C ASP A 47 -9.73 -11.93 -6.65
N LEU A 48 -9.00 -10.82 -6.71
CA LEU A 48 -8.19 -10.41 -7.87
C LEU A 48 -7.07 -11.42 -8.14
N TRP A 49 -6.42 -11.90 -7.07
CA TRP A 49 -5.40 -12.95 -7.15
C TRP A 49 -5.97 -14.25 -7.74
N ARG A 50 -7.15 -14.68 -7.27
CA ARG A 50 -7.81 -15.90 -7.79
C ARG A 50 -8.13 -15.80 -9.28
N THR A 51 -8.50 -14.61 -9.75
CA THR A 51 -8.80 -14.35 -11.16
C THR A 51 -7.58 -14.02 -12.02
N GLN A 52 -6.37 -14.00 -11.44
CA GLN A 52 -5.11 -13.60 -12.09
C GLN A 52 -5.16 -12.22 -12.77
N GLN A 53 -6.04 -11.31 -12.34
CA GLN A 53 -6.19 -9.98 -12.95
C GLN A 53 -4.97 -9.09 -12.78
N LEU A 54 -4.13 -9.37 -11.77
CA LEU A 54 -2.90 -8.62 -11.48
C LEU A 54 -1.63 -9.29 -12.07
N ALA A 55 -1.76 -10.36 -12.87
CA ALA A 55 -0.62 -11.18 -13.28
C ALA A 55 0.32 -10.51 -14.30
N ASP A 56 -0.22 -9.68 -15.20
CA ASP A 56 0.55 -9.00 -16.25
C ASP A 56 0.88 -7.52 -15.90
N ILE A 57 0.46 -7.05 -14.73
CA ILE A 57 0.67 -5.67 -14.30
C ILE A 57 1.98 -5.55 -13.53
N SER A 58 2.85 -4.64 -13.97
CA SER A 58 4.12 -4.39 -13.31
C SER A 58 3.92 -3.57 -12.02
N ALA A 59 4.50 -4.03 -10.91
CA ALA A 59 4.49 -3.34 -9.64
C ALA A 59 5.92 -3.00 -9.19
N ALA A 60 6.13 -1.75 -8.79
CA ALA A 60 7.36 -1.28 -8.16
C ALA A 60 7.10 -0.98 -6.68
N LEU A 61 8.05 -1.39 -5.83
CA LEU A 61 8.01 -1.16 -4.40
C LEU A 61 9.19 -0.27 -3.99
N LEU A 62 8.89 0.90 -3.44
CA LEU A 62 9.87 1.76 -2.79
C LEU A 62 9.75 1.56 -1.27
N VAL A 63 10.86 1.17 -0.65
CA VAL A 63 10.93 0.94 0.79
C VAL A 63 11.66 2.10 1.44
N GLY A 64 10.96 2.82 2.32
CA GLY A 64 11.56 3.82 3.20
C GLY A 64 11.62 3.28 4.63
N SER A 65 12.79 3.39 5.28
CA SER A 65 12.89 3.28 6.73
C SER A 65 12.79 4.69 7.32
N LEU A 66 11.63 5.03 7.91
CA LEU A 66 11.51 6.27 8.65
C LEU A 66 12.21 6.14 10.01
N GLN A 67 13.52 6.42 10.05
CA GLN A 67 14.19 6.87 11.27
C GLN A 67 14.08 8.39 11.33
N VAL A 68 12.86 8.91 11.51
CA VAL A 68 12.73 10.30 11.95
C VAL A 68 13.07 10.31 13.43
N PHE A 69 14.34 10.64 13.72
CA PHE A 69 14.68 11.40 14.91
C PHE A 69 13.73 12.60 14.95
N THR A 70 12.71 12.51 15.81
CA THR A 70 12.07 13.71 16.32
C THR A 70 13.17 14.48 17.06
N TYR A 71 13.73 15.50 16.43
CA TYR A 71 14.39 16.71 16.94
C TYR A 71 15.33 17.26 15.86
N LEU A 72 14.80 18.15 15.01
CA LEU A 72 15.39 19.43 14.56
C LEU A 72 14.31 20.22 13.82
#